data_AF-F0THT6-F1
#
_entry.id   AF-F0THT6-F1
#
_cell.length_a   1.000
_cell.length_b   1.000
_cell.length_c   1.000
_cell.angle_alpha   90.00
_cell.angle_beta   90.00
_cell.angle_gamma   90.00
#
_symmetry.space_group_name_H-M   'P 1'
#
loop_
_entity.id
_entity.type
_entity.pdbx_description
1 polymer ?
#
loop_
_entity_poly.entity_id
_entity_poly.type
_entity_poly.pdbx_seq_one_letter_code
_entity_poly.pdbx_strand_id
1 'polypeptide(L)'
;MPGLYQLRKWPEKWLQSIIGLPGDLLQKIVGIMLACGIIGELGNWIAGPNQGMYEAAREGYMPKFFTKTTKHGVPIRIMILQSSIVTISALLITFTSGANADFAFNVSLAVTTAQYLMVYMIMLIAYIVLKKRHEDYHCMY
;
A
#
# COMPACT_ATOMS: atom_id res chain seq x y z
N MET A 1 -31.08 28.41 7.14
CA MET A 1 -30.11 29.35 6.54
C MET A 1 -29.75 28.89 5.11
N PRO A 2 -30.46 29.35 4.07
CA PRO A 2 -30.31 28.87 2.68
C PRO A 2 -29.03 29.33 1.94
N GLY A 3 -28.38 30.41 2.39
CA GLY A 3 -27.23 31.01 1.68
C GLY A 3 -25.93 30.21 1.75
N LEU A 4 -25.70 29.46 2.83
CA LEU A 4 -24.48 28.64 3.02
C LEU A 4 -24.46 27.42 2.09
N TYR A 5 -25.63 26.91 1.69
CA TYR A 5 -25.73 25.78 0.76
C TYR A 5 -25.28 26.16 -0.65
N GLN A 6 -25.57 27.38 -1.10
CA GLN A 6 -25.14 27.91 -2.40
C GLN A 6 -23.62 28.13 -2.45
N LEU A 7 -23.03 28.61 -1.34
CA LEU A 7 -21.58 28.78 -1.21
C LEU A 7 -20.85 27.43 -1.19
N ARG A 8 -21.41 26.36 -0.63
CA ARG A 8 -20.73 25.05 -0.66
C ARG A 8 -20.58 24.48 -2.07
N LYS A 9 -21.47 24.82 -3.01
CA LYS A 9 -21.51 24.29 -4.37
C LYS A 9 -20.88 25.19 -5.44
N TRP A 10 -20.34 26.37 -5.09
CA TRP A 10 -19.69 27.24 -6.07
C TRP A 10 -18.50 26.57 -6.80
N PRO A 11 -17.68 25.69 -6.18
CA PRO A 11 -16.59 25.02 -6.90
C PRO A 11 -17.10 24.06 -7.96
N GLU A 12 -18.17 23.32 -7.67
CA GLU A 12 -18.82 22.40 -8.62
C GLU A 12 -19.35 23.17 -9.84
N LYS A 13 -20.01 24.31 -9.59
CA LYS A 13 -20.55 25.17 -10.66
C LYS A 13 -19.46 25.81 -11.52
N TRP A 14 -18.36 26.25 -10.90
CA TRP A 14 -17.20 26.81 -11.60
C TRP A 14 -16.48 25.76 -12.46
N LEU A 15 -16.28 24.54 -11.93
CA LEU A 15 -15.74 23.42 -12.68
C LEU A 15 -16.61 23.05 -13.88
N GLN A 16 -17.93 23.00 -13.69
CA GLN A 16 -18.88 22.75 -14.78
C GLN A 16 -18.84 23.83 -15.85
N SER A 17 -18.63 25.11 -15.48
CA SER A 17 -18.55 26.20 -16.47
C SER A 17 -17.27 26.15 -17.31
N ILE A 18 -16.17 25.62 -16.78
CA ILE A 18 -14.89 25.48 -17.50
C ILE A 18 -14.90 24.24 -18.39
N ILE A 19 -15.40 23.13 -17.87
CA ILE A 19 -15.27 21.80 -18.48
C ILE A 19 -16.45 21.52 -19.43
N GLY A 20 -17.61 22.18 -19.25
CA GLY A 20 -18.78 22.03 -20.10
C GLY A 20 -19.49 20.66 -20.00
N LEU A 21 -19.01 19.76 -19.14
CA LEU A 21 -19.58 18.43 -18.91
C LEU A 21 -20.53 18.42 -17.70
N PRO A 22 -21.62 17.63 -17.72
CA PRO A 22 -22.49 17.46 -16.57
C PRO A 22 -21.72 16.83 -15.40
N GLY A 23 -21.96 17.32 -14.18
CA GLY A 23 -21.21 16.94 -12.97
C GLY A 23 -21.16 15.44 -12.72
N ASP A 24 -22.26 14.72 -12.97
CA ASP A 24 -22.35 13.26 -12.79
C ASP A 24 -21.44 12.48 -13.75
N LEU A 25 -21.25 12.99 -14.98
CA LEU A 25 -20.38 12.36 -15.97
C LEU A 25 -18.91 12.60 -15.62
N LEU A 26 -18.57 13.81 -15.19
CA LEU A 26 -17.22 14.14 -14.73
C LEU A 26 -16.83 13.27 -13.52
N GLN A 27 -17.72 13.11 -12.55
CA GLN A 27 -17.50 12.24 -11.38
C GLN A 27 -17.22 10.79 -11.78
N LYS A 28 -17.98 10.25 -12.75
CA LYS A 28 -17.77 8.87 -13.24
C LYS A 28 -16.43 8.72 -13.96
N ILE A 29 -16.06 9.67 -14.82
CA ILE A 29 -14.79 9.64 -15.55
C ILE A 29 -13.61 9.69 -14.56
N VAL A 30 -13.64 10.62 -13.61
CA VAL A 30 -12.60 10.72 -12.58
C VAL A 30 -12.54 9.45 -11.74
N GLY A 31 -13.70 8.88 -11.36
CA GLY A 31 -13.77 7.61 -10.64
C GLY A 31 -13.09 6.45 -11.38
N ILE A 32 -13.29 6.35 -12.71
CA ILE A 32 -12.63 5.34 -13.54
C ILE A 32 -11.12 5.60 -13.61
N MET A 33 -10.70 6.86 -13.81
CA MET A 33 -9.27 7.20 -13.84
C MET A 33 -8.56 6.87 -12.53
N LEU A 34 -9.20 7.15 -11.39
CA LEU A 34 -8.68 6.77 -10.07
C LEU A 34 -8.58 5.26 -9.91
N ALA A 35 -9.61 4.51 -10.31
CA ALA A 35 -9.59 3.05 -10.27
C ALA A 35 -8.45 2.47 -11.13
N CYS A 36 -8.23 3.00 -12.34
CA CYS A 36 -7.11 2.61 -13.18
C CYS A 36 -5.75 2.90 -12.52
N GLY A 37 -5.61 4.07 -11.87
CA GLY A 37 -4.39 4.42 -11.11
C GLY A 37 -4.07 3.39 -10.01
N ILE A 38 -5.09 3.01 -9.24
CA ILE A 38 -4.93 2.02 -8.15
C ILE A 38 -4.53 0.65 -8.71
N ILE A 39 -5.11 0.21 -9.83
CA ILE A 39 -4.74 -1.06 -10.46
C ILE A 39 -3.26 -1.06 -10.89
N GLY A 40 -2.80 0.05 -11.48
CA GLY A 40 -1.40 0.22 -11.86
C GLY A 40 -0.47 0.18 -10.64
N GLU A 41 -0.86 0.85 -9.55
CA GLU A 41 -0.12 0.84 -8.29
C GLU A 41 -0.04 -0.58 -7.69
N LEU A 42 -1.15 -1.31 -7.62
CA LEU A 42 -1.17 -2.68 -7.11
C LEU A 42 -0.21 -3.62 -7.86
N GLY A 43 -0.07 -3.45 -9.17
CA GLY A 43 0.89 -4.20 -9.97
C GLY A 43 2.34 -3.99 -9.52
N ASN A 44 2.72 -2.76 -9.19
CA ASN A 44 4.06 -2.43 -8.70
C ASN A 44 4.33 -3.01 -7.30
N TRP A 45 3.31 -3.00 -6.42
CA TRP A 45 3.39 -3.56 -5.07
C TRP A 45 3.51 -5.09 -5.03
N ILE A 46 3.18 -5.80 -6.12
CA ILE A 46 3.38 -7.24 -6.19
C ILE A 46 4.84 -7.56 -6.54
N ALA A 47 5.45 -6.85 -7.49
CA ALA A 47 6.81 -7.18 -7.93
C ALA A 47 7.89 -6.80 -6.91
N GLY A 48 7.81 -5.59 -6.35
CA GLY A 48 8.89 -5.03 -5.52
C GLY A 48 9.19 -5.83 -4.25
N PRO A 49 8.24 -5.96 -3.30
CA PRO A 49 8.44 -6.69 -2.05
C PRO A 49 8.80 -8.17 -2.26
N ASN A 50 8.20 -8.81 -3.25
CA ASN A 50 8.45 -10.21 -3.55
C ASN A 50 9.90 -10.46 -4.00
N GLN A 51 10.51 -9.54 -4.75
CA GLN A 51 11.93 -9.62 -5.11
C GLN A 51 12.83 -9.37 -3.89
N GLY A 52 12.52 -8.39 -3.04
CA GLY A 52 13.28 -8.16 -1.80
C GLY A 52 13.27 -9.37 -0.86
N MET A 53 12.10 -9.99 -0.68
CA MET A 53 11.97 -11.23 0.10
C MET A 53 12.65 -12.42 -0.58
N TYR A 54 12.68 -12.45 -1.92
CA TYR A 54 13.35 -13.50 -2.68
C TYR A 54 14.86 -13.47 -2.48
N GLU A 55 15.49 -12.30 -2.54
CA GLU A 55 16.92 -12.16 -2.26
C GLU A 55 17.24 -12.52 -0.80
N ALA A 56 16.41 -12.11 0.16
CA ALA A 56 16.56 -12.55 1.55
C ALA A 56 16.45 -14.09 1.68
N ALA A 57 15.54 -14.73 0.93
CA ALA A 57 15.44 -16.17 0.92
C ALA A 57 16.70 -16.85 0.33
N ARG A 58 17.32 -16.25 -0.69
CA ARG A 58 18.56 -16.76 -1.32
C ARG A 58 19.76 -16.69 -0.39
N GLU A 59 19.83 -15.65 0.43
CA GLU A 59 20.84 -15.48 1.51
C GLU A 59 20.60 -16.43 2.71
N GLY A 60 19.55 -17.26 2.66
CA GLY A 60 19.28 -18.26 3.69
C GLY A 60 18.44 -17.78 4.87
N TYR A 61 17.87 -16.57 4.80
CA TYR A 61 16.97 -16.04 5.85
C TYR A 61 15.56 -16.66 5.82
N MET A 62 15.23 -17.43 4.79
CA MET A 62 13.97 -18.17 4.69
C MET A 62 14.20 -19.63 4.26
N PRO A 63 13.25 -20.55 4.51
CA PRO A 63 13.33 -21.92 4.03
C PRO A 63 13.62 -22.00 2.53
N LYS A 64 14.45 -22.96 2.10
CA LYS A 64 14.77 -23.26 0.68
C LYS A 64 13.54 -23.52 -0.19
N PHE A 65 12.37 -23.71 0.41
CA PHE A 65 11.11 -23.74 -0.29
C PHE A 65 10.81 -22.41 -1.02
N PHE A 66 11.14 -21.26 -0.43
CA PHE A 66 10.83 -19.93 -0.97
C PHE A 66 11.85 -19.41 -2.00
N THR A 67 12.99 -20.09 -2.16
CA THR A 67 14.04 -19.71 -3.13
C THR A 67 13.77 -20.22 -4.55
N LYS A 68 12.66 -20.94 -4.78
CA LYS A 68 12.28 -21.43 -6.11
C LYS A 68 11.50 -20.38 -6.89
N THR A 69 11.95 -20.10 -8.11
CA THR A 69 11.30 -19.21 -9.08
C THR A 69 10.67 -20.00 -10.23
N THR A 70 9.79 -19.32 -10.97
CA THR A 70 9.28 -19.81 -12.26
C THR A 70 10.29 -19.56 -13.38
N LYS A 71 10.04 -20.10 -14.58
CA LYS A 71 10.85 -19.88 -15.79
C LYS A 71 11.07 -18.40 -16.18
N HIS A 72 10.23 -17.50 -15.68
CA HIS A 72 10.32 -16.06 -15.92
C HIS A 72 10.94 -15.30 -14.73
N GLY A 73 11.61 -15.99 -13.79
CA GLY A 73 12.25 -15.36 -12.62
C GLY A 73 11.28 -14.86 -11.56
N VAL A 74 9.99 -15.20 -11.64
CA VAL A 74 8.99 -14.74 -10.67
C VAL A 74 8.96 -15.67 -9.45
N PRO A 75 9.15 -15.17 -8.22
CA PRO A 75 9.11 -15.95 -6.98
C PRO A 75 7.66 -16.24 -6.55
N ILE A 76 6.97 -17.10 -7.31
CA ILE A 76 5.53 -17.35 -7.16
C ILE A 76 5.11 -17.83 -5.75
N ARG A 77 6.00 -18.52 -5.03
CA ARG A 77 5.72 -19.03 -3.68
C ARG A 77 5.66 -17.91 -2.64
N ILE A 78 6.56 -16.94 -2.77
CA ILE A 78 6.56 -15.73 -1.94
C ILE A 78 5.34 -14.88 -2.28
N MET A 79 5.03 -14.75 -3.58
CA MET A 79 3.82 -14.06 -4.04
C MET A 79 2.55 -14.66 -3.43
N ILE A 80 2.40 -15.99 -3.48
CA ILE A 80 1.26 -16.69 -2.87
C ILE A 80 1.22 -16.45 -1.36
N LEU A 81 2.36 -16.53 -0.66
CA LEU A 81 2.42 -16.30 0.78
C LEU A 81 1.94 -14.88 1.14
N GLN A 82 2.53 -13.85 0.51
CA GLN A 82 2.18 -12.45 0.76
C GLN A 82 0.71 -12.17 0.42
N SER A 83 0.23 -12.66 -0.72
CA SER A 83 -1.16 -12.48 -1.15
C SER A 83 -2.14 -13.21 -0.24
N SER A 84 -1.78 -14.37 0.30
CA SER A 84 -2.60 -15.10 1.27
C SER A 84 -2.74 -14.33 2.58
N ILE A 85 -1.65 -13.78 3.10
CA ILE A 85 -1.66 -12.96 4.32
C ILE A 85 -2.54 -11.72 4.12
N VAL A 86 -2.38 -11.00 3.01
CA VAL A 86 -3.19 -9.82 2.70
C VAL A 86 -4.67 -10.18 2.57
N THR A 87 -5.00 -11.26 1.87
CA THR A 87 -6.38 -11.71 1.69
C THR A 87 -7.02 -12.08 3.02
N ILE A 88 -6.33 -12.87 3.86
CA ILE A 88 -6.85 -13.25 5.19
C ILE A 88 -7.08 -12.01 6.05
N SER A 89 -6.12 -11.09 6.11
CA SER A 89 -6.25 -9.84 6.87
C SER A 89 -7.41 -8.98 6.36
N ALA A 90 -7.56 -8.85 5.04
CA ALA A 90 -8.67 -8.12 4.44
C ALA A 90 -10.02 -8.76 4.81
N LEU A 91 -10.17 -10.08 4.69
CA LEU A 91 -11.40 -10.78 5.07
C LEU A 91 -11.72 -10.58 6.56
N LEU A 92 -10.72 -10.73 7.44
CA LEU A 92 -10.91 -10.54 8.88
C LEU A 92 -11.41 -9.12 9.20
N ILE A 93 -10.78 -8.09 8.62
CA ILE A 93 -11.18 -6.70 8.86
C ILE A 93 -12.57 -6.45 8.27
N THR A 94 -12.83 -6.86 7.03
CA THR A 94 -14.12 -6.64 6.37
C THR A 94 -15.27 -7.31 7.13
N PHE A 95 -15.13 -8.58 7.54
CA PHE A 95 -16.20 -9.27 8.27
C PHE A 95 -16.38 -8.78 9.70
N THR A 96 -15.30 -8.34 10.37
CA THR A 96 -15.39 -7.78 11.73
C THR A 96 -15.99 -6.37 11.75
N SER A 97 -15.86 -5.63 10.64
CA SER A 97 -16.35 -4.25 10.54
C SER A 97 -17.85 -4.14 10.28
N GLY A 98 -18.53 -5.26 10.01
CA GLY A 98 -19.94 -5.27 9.63
C GLY A 98 -20.22 -4.42 8.39
N ALA A 99 -21.28 -3.61 8.41
CA ALA A 99 -21.64 -2.73 7.28
C ALA A 99 -20.87 -1.40 7.25
N ASN A 100 -19.96 -1.15 8.20
CA ASN A 100 -19.27 0.13 8.33
C ASN A 100 -17.98 0.16 7.51
N ALA A 101 -18.08 0.60 6.25
CA ALA A 101 -16.93 0.71 5.35
C ALA A 101 -15.83 1.65 5.88
N ASP A 102 -16.20 2.78 6.50
CA ASP A 102 -15.24 3.74 7.06
C ASP A 102 -14.43 3.12 8.21
N PHE A 103 -15.06 2.28 9.03
CA PHE A 103 -14.37 1.59 10.11
C PHE A 103 -13.36 0.57 9.55
N ALA A 104 -13.77 -0.23 8.56
CA ALA A 104 -12.88 -1.18 7.89
C ALA A 104 -11.67 -0.48 7.27
N PHE A 105 -11.89 0.66 6.60
CA PHE A 105 -10.83 1.45 6.00
C PHE A 105 -9.85 2.01 7.04
N ASN A 106 -10.37 2.64 8.10
CA ASN A 106 -9.54 3.23 9.15
C ASN A 106 -8.72 2.19 9.91
N VAL A 107 -9.31 1.03 10.21
CA VAL A 107 -8.59 -0.09 10.84
C VAL A 107 -7.49 -0.61 9.92
N SER A 108 -7.78 -0.81 8.63
CA SER A 108 -6.78 -1.26 7.65
C SER A 108 -5.59 -0.30 7.55
N LEU A 109 -5.87 1.01 7.55
CA LEU A 109 -4.84 2.05 7.53
C LEU A 109 -4.01 2.05 8.83
N ALA A 110 -4.65 1.93 9.98
CA ALA A 110 -3.98 1.88 11.28
C ALA A 110 -3.07 0.66 11.40
N VAL A 111 -3.54 -0.53 10.99
CA VAL A 111 -2.75 -1.77 11.00
C VAL A 111 -1.53 -1.65 10.09
N THR A 112 -1.72 -1.15 8.86
CA THR A 112 -0.62 -0.94 7.90
C THR A 112 0.41 0.05 8.46
N THR A 113 -0.06 1.15 9.03
CA THR A 113 0.82 2.18 9.63
C THR A 113 1.62 1.63 10.80
N ALA A 114 0.98 0.88 11.71
CA ALA A 114 1.65 0.23 12.83
C ALA A 114 2.71 -0.78 12.38
N GLN A 115 2.43 -1.56 11.33
CA GLN A 115 3.39 -2.49 10.73
C GLN A 115 4.64 -1.76 10.23
N TYR A 116 4.48 -0.66 9.49
CA TYR A 116 5.62 0.12 8.99
C TYR A 116 6.44 0.74 10.12
N LEU A 117 5.77 1.30 11.13
CA LEU A 117 6.46 1.87 12.29
C LEU A 117 7.30 0.81 13.02
N MET A 118 6.79 -0.41 13.17
CA MET A 118 7.55 -1.50 13.78
C MET A 118 8.84 -1.80 13.02
N VAL A 119 8.78 -1.84 11.68
CA VAL A 119 9.96 -2.04 10.82
C VAL A 119 10.94 -0.88 10.98
N TYR A 120 10.46 0.36 10.96
CA TYR A 120 11.31 1.54 11.16
C TYR A 120 12.00 1.53 12.54
N MET A 121 11.29 1.12 13.59
CA MET A 121 11.87 0.98 14.93
C MET A 121 13.02 -0.02 14.94
N ILE A 122 12.85 -1.20 14.33
CA ILE A 122 13.91 -2.20 14.22
C ILE A 122 15.10 -1.66 13.41
N MET A 123 14.83 -0.97 12.30
CA MET A 123 15.86 -0.37 11.45
C MET A 123 16.68 0.68 12.21
N LEU A 124 16.03 1.56 12.98
CA LEU A 124 16.71 2.58 13.79
C LEU A 124 17.55 1.95 14.90
N ILE A 125 17.05 0.91 15.58
CA ILE A 125 17.82 0.18 16.58
C ILE A 125 19.04 -0.49 15.93
N ALA A 126 18.85 -1.17 14.81
CA ALA A 126 19.92 -1.80 14.05
C ALA A 126 20.98 -0.78 13.62
N TYR A 127 20.57 0.41 13.17
CA TYR A 127 21.47 1.50 12.84
C TYR A 127 22.29 1.98 14.05
N ILE A 128 21.66 2.20 15.21
CA ILE A 128 22.38 2.59 16.45
C ILE A 128 23.38 1.51 16.86
N VAL A 129 22.99 0.23 16.78
CA VAL A 129 23.85 -0.91 17.11
C VAL A 129 25.03 -0.98 16.14
N LEU A 130 24.79 -0.83 14.84
CA LEU A 130 25.81 -0.83 13.80
C LEU A 130 26.84 0.28 14.05
N LYS A 131 26.38 1.51 14.29
CA LYS A 131 27.25 2.67 14.55
C LYS A 131 28.11 2.48 15.80
N LYS A 132 27.56 1.90 16.87
CA LYS A 132 28.31 1.65 18.12
C LYS A 132 29.32 0.50 17.99
N ARG A 133 29.04 -0.50 17.15
CA ARG A 133 29.85 -1.72 17.03
C ARG A 133 30.93 -1.60 15.98
N HIS A 134 30.75 -0.72 15.01
CA HIS A 134 31.63 -0.57 13.87
C HIS A 134 31.80 0.91 13.50
N GLU A 135 32.44 1.65 14.41
CA GLU A 135 32.73 3.08 14.26
C GLU A 135 33.72 3.35 13.09
N ASP A 136 34.48 2.33 12.67
CA ASP A 136 35.55 2.41 11.67
C ASP A 136 35.13 2.08 10.22
N TYR A 137 33.86 1.73 9.96
CA TYR A 137 33.42 1.52 8.57
C TYR A 137 33.24 2.87 7.86
N HIS A 138 33.84 3.00 6.68
CA HIS A 138 33.65 4.16 5.81
C HIS A 138 32.16 4.31 5.46
N CYS A 139 31.48 5.24 6.12
CA CYS A 139 30.17 5.71 5.70
C CYS A 139 30.38 6.50 4.40
N MET A 140 29.92 5.97 3.26
CA MET A 140 30.14 6.65 1.98
C MET A 140 29.33 7.95 1.89
N TYR A 141 28.27 8.12 2.71
CA TYR A 141 27.60 9.36 3.10
C TYR A 141 26.94 9.20 4.47
#